data_AF-A0A382WX55-F1
#
_entry.id   AF-A0A382WX55-F1
#
_cell.length_a   1.000
_cell.length_b   1.000
_cell.length_c   1.000
_cell.angle_alpha   90.00
_cell.angle_beta   90.00
_cell.angle_gamma   90.00
#
_symmetry.space_group_name_H-M   'P 1'
#
loop_
_entity.id
_entity.type
_entity.pdbx_description
1 polymer ?
#
loop_
_entity_poly.entity_id
_entity_poly.type
_entity_poly.pdbx_seq_one_letter_code
_entity_poly.pdbx_strand_id
1 'polypeptide(L)'
;MRFLDPALLDDPYPTYARWQEETQIWRDEQTAAWVLTRHDDIRSVLKNSADYSSAAVGQRGTERAGAAGGPRLPLLSDDPPKHTQLRGLVDRAFTVRMLKKIEDRVTELADQMVADIPKGVPVDIVQALTIPLPVA
;
A
#
# COMPACT_ATOMS: atom_id res chain seq x y z
N MET A 1 13.79 -12.04 -14.89
CA MET A 1 13.12 -10.79 -14.42
C MET A 1 13.06 -10.87 -12.91
N ARG A 2 13.45 -9.83 -12.17
CA ARG A 2 13.43 -9.83 -10.71
C ARG A 2 12.50 -8.72 -10.23
N PHE A 3 11.35 -9.11 -9.67
CA PHE A 3 10.36 -8.13 -9.22
C PHE A 3 10.82 -7.33 -7.98
N LEU A 4 11.69 -7.91 -7.16
CA LEU A 4 12.23 -7.28 -5.94
C LEU A 4 13.64 -6.71 -6.12
N ASP A 5 14.02 -6.35 -7.35
CA ASP A 5 15.29 -5.69 -7.59
C ASP A 5 15.29 -4.30 -6.93
N PRO A 6 16.21 -3.98 -6.00
CA PRO A 6 16.28 -2.67 -5.36
C PRO A 6 16.40 -1.51 -6.34
N ALA A 7 16.97 -1.72 -7.54
CA ALA A 7 17.05 -0.70 -8.58
C ALA A 7 15.67 -0.23 -9.08
N LEU A 8 14.61 -1.02 -8.87
CA LEU A 8 13.23 -0.63 -9.18
C LEU A 8 12.66 0.38 -8.19
N LEU A 9 13.27 0.56 -7.02
CA LEU A 9 12.77 1.50 -6.02
C LEU A 9 12.99 2.96 -6.45
N ASP A 10 14.04 3.22 -7.20
CA ASP A 10 14.39 4.58 -7.65
C ASP A 10 13.50 5.03 -8.81
N ASP A 11 13.34 4.17 -9.84
CA ASP A 11 12.43 4.40 -10.96
C ASP A 11 11.92 3.08 -11.57
N PRO A 12 10.72 2.60 -11.17
CA PRO A 12 10.18 1.35 -11.68
C PRO A 12 9.55 1.48 -13.07
N TYR A 13 9.18 2.69 -13.49
CA TYR A 13 8.27 2.88 -14.62
C TYR A 13 8.85 2.42 -15.97
N PRO A 14 10.12 2.69 -16.32
CA PRO A 14 10.73 2.19 -17.54
C PRO A 14 10.74 0.65 -17.59
N THR A 15 10.99 0.01 -16.45
CA THR A 15 10.98 -1.46 -16.38
C THR A 15 9.58 -2.03 -16.50
N TYR A 16 8.58 -1.40 -15.86
CA TYR A 16 7.18 -1.82 -15.97
C TYR A 16 6.67 -1.66 -17.40
N ALA A 17 7.00 -0.56 -18.09
CA ALA A 17 6.65 -0.35 -19.49
C ALA A 17 7.23 -1.46 -20.38
N ARG A 18 8.52 -1.76 -20.23
CA ARG A 18 9.18 -2.86 -20.95
C ARG A 18 8.52 -4.22 -20.67
N TRP A 19 8.17 -4.53 -19.42
CA TRP A 19 7.46 -5.78 -19.10
C TRP A 19 6.06 -5.84 -19.71
N GLN A 20 5.34 -4.71 -19.78
CA GLN A 20 4.04 -4.66 -20.44
C GLN A 20 4.14 -4.92 -21.96
N GLU A 21 5.27 -4.61 -22.57
CA GLU A 21 5.54 -4.89 -24.00
C GLU A 21 6.04 -6.32 -24.23
N GLU A 22 7.00 -6.78 -23.42
CA GLU A 22 7.74 -8.03 -23.67
C GLU A 22 7.10 -9.26 -23.00
N THR A 23 6.70 -9.14 -21.72
CA THR A 23 6.29 -10.27 -20.88
C THR A 23 5.28 -9.83 -19.82
N GLN A 24 4.01 -9.78 -20.22
CA GLN A 24 2.91 -9.20 -19.43
C GLN A 24 2.57 -10.00 -18.14
N ILE A 25 2.83 -11.31 -18.18
CA ILE A 25 2.63 -12.22 -17.05
C ILE A 25 3.81 -13.19 -17.00
N TRP A 26 4.45 -13.30 -15.84
CA TRP A 26 5.50 -14.29 -15.61
C TRP A 26 5.50 -14.78 -14.16
N ARG A 27 6.18 -15.90 -13.93
CA ARG A 27 6.47 -16.38 -12.58
C ARG A 27 7.84 -15.89 -12.16
N ASP A 28 7.90 -15.04 -11.15
CA ASP A 28 9.14 -14.52 -10.58
C ASP A 28 9.83 -15.63 -9.77
N GLU A 29 11.09 -15.93 -10.12
CA GLU A 29 11.84 -17.03 -9.52
C GLU A 29 12.19 -16.78 -8.06
N GLN A 30 12.40 -15.52 -7.67
CA GLN A 30 12.79 -15.16 -6.31
C GLN A 30 11.64 -15.32 -5.31
N THR A 31 10.44 -14.93 -5.72
CA THR A 31 9.24 -14.94 -4.86
C THR A 31 8.31 -16.11 -5.15
N ALA A 32 8.60 -16.91 -6.18
CA ALA A 32 7.72 -17.92 -6.76
C ALA A 32 6.32 -17.40 -7.14
N ALA A 33 6.13 -16.08 -7.19
CA ALA A 33 4.85 -15.41 -7.41
C ALA A 33 4.58 -15.21 -8.89
N TRP A 34 3.31 -15.23 -9.27
CA TRP A 34 2.92 -14.66 -10.55
C TRP A 34 2.93 -13.13 -10.46
N VAL A 35 3.57 -12.50 -11.44
CA VAL A 35 3.59 -11.05 -11.60
C VAL A 35 2.74 -10.71 -12.81
N LEU A 36 1.82 -9.75 -12.62
CA LEU A 36 0.90 -9.25 -13.63
C LEU A 36 1.15 -7.76 -13.80
N THR A 37 1.26 -7.28 -15.03
CA THR A 37 1.57 -5.86 -15.28
C THR A 37 0.45 -5.11 -16.01
N ARG A 38 -0.53 -5.81 -16.60
CA ARG A 38 -1.68 -5.16 -17.24
C ARG A 38 -2.78 -4.85 -16.23
N HIS A 39 -3.36 -3.67 -16.39
CA HIS A 39 -4.50 -3.22 -15.59
C HIS A 39 -5.65 -4.24 -15.56
N ASP A 40 -6.02 -4.80 -16.72
CA ASP A 40 -7.20 -5.67 -16.80
C ASP A 40 -7.00 -7.00 -16.09
N ASP A 41 -5.81 -7.59 -16.18
CA ASP A 41 -5.46 -8.82 -15.47
C ASP A 41 -5.46 -8.57 -13.95
N ILE A 42 -4.81 -7.49 -13.52
CA ILE A 42 -4.77 -7.08 -12.11
C ILE A 42 -6.20 -6.85 -11.57
N ARG A 43 -7.02 -6.12 -12.33
CA ARG A 43 -8.41 -5.82 -11.95
C ARG A 43 -9.27 -7.08 -11.87
N SER A 44 -9.07 -8.03 -12.78
CA SER A 44 -9.76 -9.33 -12.77
C SER A 44 -9.43 -10.11 -11.50
N VAL A 45 -8.14 -10.22 -11.17
CA VAL A 45 -7.65 -10.89 -9.94
C VAL A 45 -8.19 -10.22 -8.68
N LEU A 46 -8.04 -8.89 -8.56
CA LEU A 46 -8.46 -8.13 -7.37
C LEU A 46 -9.98 -8.18 -7.13
N LYS A 47 -10.79 -8.48 -8.14
CA LYS A 47 -12.25 -8.62 -8.01
C LYS A 47 -12.73 -10.03 -7.69
N ASN A 48 -11.86 -11.03 -7.78
CA ASN A 48 -12.23 -12.43 -7.64
C ASN A 48 -11.51 -13.06 -6.44
N SER A 49 -11.94 -12.69 -5.23
CA SER A 49 -11.37 -13.24 -3.98
C SER A 49 -11.67 -14.72 -3.76
N ALA A 50 -12.62 -15.31 -4.53
CA ALA A 50 -12.92 -16.74 -4.44
C ALA A 50 -11.79 -17.58 -5.02
N ASP A 51 -11.22 -17.14 -6.15
CA ASP A 51 -10.11 -17.82 -6.81
C ASP A 51 -8.74 -17.26 -6.37
N TYR A 52 -8.70 -15.98 -5.96
CA TYR A 52 -7.47 -15.28 -5.57
C TYR A 52 -7.56 -14.75 -4.12
N SER A 53 -7.24 -15.63 -3.18
CA SER A 53 -7.23 -15.33 -1.74
C SER A 53 -6.19 -14.27 -1.35
N SER A 54 -6.54 -13.39 -0.40
CA SER A 54 -5.62 -12.43 0.22
C SER A 54 -4.81 -13.01 1.39
N ALA A 55 -5.09 -14.24 1.81
CA ALA A 55 -4.39 -14.88 2.94
C ALA A 55 -2.87 -14.99 2.73
N ALA A 56 -2.44 -15.14 1.47
CA ALA A 56 -1.02 -15.18 1.10
C ALA A 56 -0.29 -13.86 1.42
N VAL A 57 -0.98 -12.72 1.45
CA VAL A 57 -0.41 -11.42 1.86
C VAL A 57 -0.02 -11.46 3.34
N GLY A 58 -0.88 -12.04 4.18
CA GLY A 58 -0.59 -12.26 5.60
C GLY A 58 0.61 -13.18 5.81
N GLN A 59 0.69 -14.28 5.06
CA GLN A 59 1.77 -15.26 5.14
C GLN A 59 3.12 -14.70 4.67
N ARG A 60 3.15 -13.99 3.52
CA ARG A 60 4.37 -13.36 3.02
C ARG A 60 4.83 -12.19 3.89
N GLY A 61 3.90 -11.46 4.50
CA GLY A 61 4.23 -10.43 5.49
C GLY A 61 4.94 -11.01 6.71
N THR A 62 4.48 -12.17 7.19
CA THR A 62 5.15 -12.89 8.30
C THR A 62 6.48 -13.51 7.90
N GLU A 63 6.60 -14.09 6.70
CA GLU A 63 7.85 -14.69 6.20
C GLU A 63 8.93 -13.63 5.94
N ARG A 64 8.57 -12.47 5.38
CA ARG A 64 9.50 -11.35 5.13
C ARG A 64 10.00 -10.68 6.41
N ALA A 65 9.23 -10.74 7.50
CA ALA A 65 9.57 -10.12 8.78
C ALA A 65 10.33 -11.06 9.76
N GLY A 66 10.58 -12.32 9.39
CA GLY A 66 11.29 -13.29 10.23
C GLY A 66 10.57 -13.57 11.57
N ALA A 67 11.34 -13.90 12.63
CA ALA A 67 10.80 -14.13 13.98
C ALA A 67 10.09 -12.90 14.61
N ALA A 68 10.20 -11.74 13.96
CA ALA A 68 9.50 -10.50 14.30
C ALA A 68 8.27 -10.28 13.40
N GLY A 69 7.69 -11.36 12.85
CA GLY A 69 6.48 -11.38 12.03
C GLY A 69 5.53 -10.25 12.39
N GLY A 70 5.50 -9.20 11.55
CA GLY A 70 4.63 -8.05 11.77
C GLY A 70 3.21 -8.54 12.01
N PRO A 71 2.45 -7.92 12.93
CA PRO A 71 1.16 -8.45 13.34
C PRO A 71 0.31 -8.68 12.09
N ARG A 72 -0.26 -9.89 11.96
CA ARG A 72 -1.26 -10.20 10.94
C ARG A 72 -2.22 -9.03 10.89
N LEU A 73 -2.25 -8.30 9.77
CA LEU A 73 -3.15 -7.18 9.58
C LEU A 73 -4.54 -7.76 9.29
N PRO A 74 -5.44 -7.84 10.30
CA PRO A 74 -6.79 -8.33 10.08
C PRO A 74 -7.46 -7.34 9.12
N LEU A 75 -8.48 -7.79 8.39
CA LEU A 75 -9.05 -7.07 7.24
C LEU A 75 -8.19 -7.11 5.97
N LEU A 76 -6.90 -6.80 6.00
CA LEU A 76 -6.06 -6.81 4.78
C LEU A 76 -5.76 -8.23 4.26
N SER A 77 -5.68 -9.21 5.17
CA SER A 77 -5.28 -10.60 4.89
C SER A 77 -6.39 -11.62 5.10
N ASP A 78 -7.63 -11.17 5.29
CA ASP A 78 -8.80 -12.03 5.45
C ASP A 78 -9.60 -12.09 4.14
N ASP A 79 -10.22 -13.23 3.86
CA ASP A 79 -11.21 -13.39 2.78
C ASP A 79 -12.65 -13.35 3.36
N PRO A 80 -13.69 -13.20 2.51
CA PRO A 80 -15.06 -13.41 2.94
C PRO A 80 -15.28 -14.79 3.59
N PRO A 81 -16.17 -14.91 4.60
CA PRO A 81 -17.07 -13.87 5.11
C PRO A 81 -16.43 -12.95 6.15
N LYS A 82 -15.28 -13.32 6.72
CA LYS A 82 -14.63 -12.56 7.80
C LYS A 82 -14.21 -11.16 7.36
N HIS A 83 -13.63 -11.05 6.15
CA HIS A 83 -13.33 -9.77 5.53
C HIS A 83 -14.57 -8.88 5.47
N THR A 84 -15.68 -9.39 4.94
CA THR A 84 -16.94 -8.65 4.78
C THR A 84 -17.47 -8.13 6.11
N GLN A 85 -17.41 -8.95 7.16
CA GLN A 85 -17.85 -8.55 8.51
C GLN A 85 -16.98 -7.43 9.09
N LEU A 86 -15.66 -7.60 9.06
CA LEU A 86 -14.72 -6.59 9.57
C LEU A 86 -14.80 -5.29 8.76
N ARG A 87 -14.90 -5.39 7.43
CA ARG A 87 -15.00 -4.25 6.53
C ARG A 87 -16.25 -3.41 6.85
N GLY A 88 -17.38 -4.07 7.10
CA GLY A 88 -18.62 -3.40 7.48
C GLY A 88 -18.58 -2.66 8.83
N LEU A 89 -17.65 -3.02 9.73
CA LEU A 89 -17.40 -2.26 10.96
C LEU A 89 -16.51 -1.04 10.67
N VAL A 90 -15.42 -1.25 9.92
CA VAL A 90 -14.43 -0.21 9.61
C VAL A 90 -15.02 0.88 8.71
N ASP A 91 -15.79 0.53 7.69
CA ASP A 91 -16.36 1.48 6.72
C ASP A 91 -17.23 2.57 7.39
N ARG A 92 -17.80 2.29 8.57
CA ARG A 92 -18.57 3.28 9.34
C ARG A 92 -17.72 4.48 9.79
N ALA A 93 -16.42 4.26 10.02
CA ALA A 93 -15.47 5.31 10.37
C ALA A 93 -14.96 6.09 9.15
N PHE A 94 -15.07 5.54 7.93
CA PHE A 94 -14.55 6.12 6.69
C PHE A 94 -15.64 6.71 5.77
N THR A 95 -16.79 7.07 6.34
CA THR A 95 -17.84 7.77 5.57
C THR A 95 -17.44 9.21 5.28
N VAL A 96 -17.99 9.81 4.21
CA VAL A 96 -17.77 11.22 3.85
C VAL A 96 -18.00 12.16 5.05
N ARG A 97 -19.07 11.91 5.82
CA ARG A 97 -19.38 12.71 7.02
C ARG A 97 -18.30 12.61 8.09
N MET A 98 -17.70 11.42 8.28
CA MET A 98 -16.63 11.23 9.25
C MET A 98 -15.32 11.86 8.78
N LEU A 99 -15.01 11.75 7.48
CA LEU A 99 -13.84 12.40 6.89
C LEU A 99 -13.92 13.93 6.99
N LYS A 100 -15.09 14.53 6.77
CA LYS A 100 -15.30 15.97 6.97
C LYS A 100 -15.07 16.44 8.41
N LYS A 101 -15.24 15.58 9.41
CA LYS A 101 -14.99 15.95 10.81
C LYS A 101 -13.50 16.05 11.15
N ILE A 102 -12.65 15.38 10.38
CA ILE A 102 -11.19 15.41 10.58
C ILE A 102 -10.50 16.39 9.63
N GLU A 103 -11.20 16.85 8.59
CA GLU A 103 -10.67 17.76 7.56
C GLU A 103 -10.07 19.03 8.19
N ASP A 104 -10.85 19.79 8.97
CA ASP A 104 -10.37 21.01 9.63
C ASP A 104 -9.15 20.75 10.51
N ARG A 105 -9.14 19.65 11.26
CA ARG A 105 -8.03 19.26 12.13
C ARG A 105 -6.76 18.92 11.34
N VAL A 106 -6.89 18.21 10.23
CA VAL A 106 -5.77 17.87 9.35
C VAL A 106 -5.22 19.13 8.68
N THR A 107 -6.10 20.04 8.24
CA THR A 107 -5.70 21.34 7.68
C THR A 107 -4.93 22.17 8.72
N GLU A 108 -5.45 22.31 9.93
CA GLU A 108 -4.75 23.02 11.02
C GLU A 108 -3.36 22.42 11.31
N LEU A 109 -3.26 21.09 11.39
CA LEU A 109 -1.99 20.40 11.62
C LEU A 109 -1.01 20.64 10.47
N ALA A 110 -1.47 20.52 9.22
CA ALA A 110 -0.64 20.75 8.06
C ALA A 110 -0.17 22.21 7.97
N ASP A 111 -1.06 23.18 8.21
CA ASP A 111 -0.74 24.60 8.20
C ASP A 111 0.29 24.95 9.27
N GLN A 112 0.13 24.39 10.48
CA GLN A 112 1.10 24.57 11.57
C GLN A 112 2.46 23.96 11.22
N MET A 113 2.49 22.72 10.74
CA MET A 113 3.72 22.06 10.32
C MET A 113 4.45 22.84 9.23
N VAL A 114 3.72 23.38 8.24
CA VAL A 114 4.29 24.21 7.18
C VAL A 114 4.77 25.57 7.73
N ALA A 115 4.05 26.18 8.65
CA ALA A 115 4.44 27.44 9.28
C ALA A 115 5.75 27.31 10.08
N ASP A 116 5.99 26.14 10.67
CA ASP A 116 7.18 25.84 11.47
C ASP A 116 8.42 25.50 10.62
N ILE A 117 8.27 25.32 9.31
CA ILE A 117 9.41 25.05 8.41
C ILE A 117 10.33 26.29 8.33
N PRO A 118 11.63 26.15 8.65
CA PRO A 118 12.58 27.26 8.56
C PRO A 118 12.68 27.83 7.13
N LYS A 119 12.64 29.15 7.02
CA LYS A 119 12.75 29.85 5.73
C LYS A 119 14.21 30.12 5.37
N GLY A 120 14.51 30.05 4.07
CA GLY A 120 15.82 30.43 3.53
C GLY A 120 16.92 29.38 3.70
N VAL A 121 16.57 28.17 4.15
CA VAL A 121 17.49 27.03 4.27
C VAL A 121 16.88 25.77 3.64
N PRO A 122 17.69 24.83 3.12
CA PRO A 122 17.20 23.52 2.73
C PRO A 122 16.59 22.77 3.93
N VAL A 123 15.47 22.10 3.72
CA VAL A 123 14.75 21.32 4.73
C VAL A 123 14.40 19.95 4.15
N ASP A 124 14.50 18.90 4.97
CA ASP A 124 13.96 17.59 4.66
C ASP A 124 12.45 17.56 4.93
N ILE A 125 11.66 17.66 3.86
CA ILE A 125 10.19 17.65 3.94
C ILE A 125 9.63 16.32 4.47
N VAL A 126 10.40 15.22 4.34
CA VAL A 126 9.98 13.91 4.82
C VAL A 126 9.87 13.94 6.35
N GLN A 127 10.91 14.48 7.01
CA GLN A 127 10.92 14.63 8.46
C GLN A 127 10.02 15.77 8.94
N ALA A 128 9.94 16.86 8.19
CA ALA A 128 9.20 18.04 8.62
C ALA A 128 7.67 17.92 8.43
N LEU A 129 7.19 17.13 7.47
CA LEU A 129 5.77 17.12 7.09
C LEU A 129 5.22 15.73 6.76
N THR A 130 5.86 14.96 5.88
CA THR A 130 5.20 13.77 5.30
C THR A 130 5.11 12.58 6.26
N ILE A 131 6.09 12.41 7.16
CA ILE A 131 6.04 11.41 8.23
C ILE A 131 5.15 11.87 9.39
N PRO A 132 5.28 13.11 9.93
CA PRO A 132 4.50 13.53 11.09
C PRO A 132 3.00 13.65 10.83
N LEU A 133 2.58 14.16 9.68
CA LEU A 133 1.16 14.48 9.42
C LEU A 133 0.23 13.25 9.50
N PRO A 134 0.55 12.08 8.90
CA PRO A 134 -0.32 10.91 9.00
C PRO A 134 -0.39 10.24 10.39
N VAL A 135 0.50 10.59 11.32
CA VAL A 135 0.61 9.94 12.65
C VAL A 135 0.23 10.86 13.83
N ALA A 136 0.00 12.15 13.58
CA ALA A 136 -0.41 13.15 14.56
C ALA A 136 -1.88 13.01 14.99
#